data_AF-A0A949Z9E7-F1
#
_entry.id   AF-A0A949Z9E7-F1
#
_cell.length_a   1.000
_cell.length_b   1.000
_cell.length_c   1.000
_cell.angle_alpha   90.00
_cell.angle_beta   90.00
_cell.angle_gamma   90.00
#
_symmetry.space_group_name_H-M   'P 1'
#
loop_
_entity.id
_entity.type
_entity.pdbx_description
1 polymer ?
#
loop_
_entity_poly.entity_id
_entity_poly.type
_entity_poly.pdbx_seq_one_letter_code
_entity_poly.pdbx_strand_id
1 'polypeptide(L)'
;MRAAISDWEQFAYRYGESDAEEFSLSRLNPGDLLRVVTEHTNYLFTVTENQEARLQCSRSDRPSGSVRISGCGFGFSHAFKPGHLFCGGRMEFTFLQNQKLTRYRTTSIRAIVHHQQKS
;
A
#
# COMPACT_ATOMS: atom_id res chain seq x y z
N MET A 1 -26.97 -2.04 -19.38
CA MET A 1 -25.53 -1.80 -19.59
C MET A 1 -24.80 -2.08 -18.28
N ARG A 2 -24.04 -3.17 -18.20
CA ARG A 2 -23.16 -3.47 -17.06
C ARG A 2 -21.92 -2.59 -17.20
N ALA A 3 -21.61 -1.76 -16.21
CA ALA A 3 -20.38 -0.97 -16.21
C ALA A 3 -19.19 -1.93 -16.36
N ALA A 4 -18.28 -1.62 -17.29
CA ALA A 4 -17.04 -2.35 -17.45
C ALA A 4 -16.29 -2.28 -16.11
N ILE A 5 -16.16 -3.43 -15.46
CA ILE A 5 -15.37 -3.57 -14.24
C ILE A 5 -13.97 -3.08 -14.62
N SER A 6 -13.57 -1.97 -14.02
CA SER A 6 -12.31 -1.30 -14.33
C SER A 6 -11.14 -2.28 -14.13
N ASP A 7 -10.05 -2.11 -14.89
CA ASP A 7 -8.84 -2.94 -14.75
C ASP A 7 -8.37 -3.05 -13.30
N TRP A 8 -8.57 -1.99 -12.50
CA TRP A 8 -8.26 -2.00 -11.07
C TRP A 8 -9.21 -2.90 -10.25
N GLU A 9 -10.48 -3.02 -10.60
CA GLU A 9 -11.47 -3.85 -9.92
C GLU A 9 -11.26 -5.34 -10.24
N GLN A 10 -10.92 -5.66 -11.49
CA GLN A 10 -10.55 -7.03 -11.88
C GLN A 10 -9.25 -7.47 -11.20
N PHE A 11 -8.27 -6.57 -11.13
CA PHE A 11 -7.05 -6.78 -10.36
C PHE A 11 -7.35 -6.89 -8.86
N ALA A 12 -8.29 -6.09 -8.34
CA ALA A 12 -8.66 -6.11 -6.92
C ALA A 12 -9.29 -7.44 -6.49
N TYR A 13 -10.13 -8.03 -7.35
CA TYR A 13 -10.82 -9.29 -7.12
C TYR A 13 -9.89 -10.50 -7.14
N ARG A 14 -8.88 -10.50 -8.03
CA ARG A 14 -8.02 -11.67 -8.26
C ARG A 14 -7.08 -12.02 -7.08
N TYR A 15 -6.79 -11.08 -6.18
CA TYR A 15 -5.69 -11.25 -5.22
C TYR A 15 -6.07 -10.97 -3.75
N GLY A 16 -7.35 -11.10 -3.39
CA GLY A 16 -7.85 -10.77 -2.05
C GLY A 16 -7.45 -11.73 -0.91
N GLU A 17 -6.70 -12.81 -1.17
CA GLU A 17 -6.44 -13.88 -0.20
C GLU A 17 -4.93 -14.12 -0.01
N SER A 18 -4.30 -13.36 0.89
CA SER A 18 -2.96 -13.69 1.38
C SER A 18 -2.91 -13.53 2.89
N ASP A 19 -2.85 -14.66 3.60
CA ASP A 19 -2.66 -14.84 5.05
C ASP A 19 -1.24 -14.43 5.51
N ALA A 20 -0.78 -13.24 5.13
CA ALA A 20 0.39 -12.64 5.75
C ALA A 20 -0.09 -11.71 6.86
N GLU A 21 -0.22 -12.25 8.08
CA GLU A 21 -0.51 -11.44 9.28
C GLU A 21 0.48 -10.28 9.41
N GLU A 22 1.72 -10.48 8.95
CA GLU A 22 2.77 -9.47 8.86
C GLU A 22 3.59 -9.61 7.57
N PHE A 23 3.95 -8.48 6.97
CA PHE A 23 4.78 -8.35 5.78
C PHE A 23 5.96 -7.41 6.04
N SER A 24 7.19 -7.87 5.79
CA SER A 24 8.39 -7.05 5.91
C SER A 24 8.71 -6.34 4.60
N LEU A 25 8.90 -5.02 4.66
CA LEU A 25 9.23 -4.17 3.51
C LEU A 25 10.61 -4.46 2.92
N SER A 26 11.50 -5.12 3.66
CA SER A 26 12.80 -5.56 3.15
C SER A 26 12.69 -6.64 2.07
N ARG A 27 11.50 -7.25 1.90
CA ARG A 27 11.21 -8.22 0.84
C ARG A 27 10.86 -7.57 -0.49
N LEU A 28 10.70 -6.24 -0.52
CA LEU A 28 10.34 -5.50 -1.72
C LEU A 28 11.58 -5.21 -2.55
N ASN A 29 11.52 -5.59 -3.82
CA ASN A 29 12.51 -5.24 -4.82
C ASN A 29 11.97 -4.18 -5.78
N PRO A 30 12.85 -3.41 -6.43
CA PRO A 30 12.47 -2.57 -7.56
C PRO A 30 11.61 -3.33 -8.58
N GLY A 31 10.46 -2.74 -8.97
CA GLY A 31 9.50 -3.35 -9.90
C GLY A 31 8.39 -4.16 -9.22
N ASP A 32 8.55 -4.55 -7.95
CA ASP A 32 7.50 -5.28 -7.23
C ASP A 32 6.22 -4.44 -7.08
N LEU A 33 5.09 -5.15 -7.05
CA LEU A 33 3.80 -4.56 -6.74
C LEU A 33 3.41 -4.93 -5.31
N LEU A 34 3.26 -3.93 -4.45
CA LEU A 34 2.69 -4.08 -3.13
C LEU A 34 1.29 -3.45 -3.13
N ARG A 35 0.28 -4.25 -2.80
CA ARG A 35 -1.08 -3.77 -2.60
C ARG A 35 -1.45 -3.86 -1.13
N VAL A 36 -2.00 -2.76 -0.62
CA VAL A 36 -2.53 -2.65 0.74
C VAL A 36 -4.00 -2.30 0.64
N VAL A 37 -4.84 -3.22 1.09
CA VAL A 37 -6.29 -3.06 1.12
C VAL A 37 -6.69 -2.57 2.49
N THR A 38 -7.43 -1.47 2.55
CA THR A 38 -8.10 -1.03 3.78
C THR A 38 -9.61 -1.05 3.58
N GLU A 39 -10.35 -0.71 4.64
CA GLU A 39 -11.82 -0.73 4.61
C GLU A 39 -12.45 0.12 3.49
N HIS A 40 -11.79 1.19 3.05
CA HIS A 40 -12.38 2.16 2.11
C HIS A 40 -11.51 2.45 0.88
N THR A 41 -10.29 1.91 0.82
CA THR A 41 -9.34 2.27 -0.22
C THR A 41 -8.43 1.10 -0.52
N ASN A 42 -8.19 0.86 -1.82
CA ASN A 42 -7.10 0.02 -2.27
C ASN A 42 -5.92 0.90 -2.65
N TYR A 43 -4.79 0.72 -1.98
CA TYR A 43 -3.53 1.38 -2.32
C TYR A 43 -2.65 0.41 -3.10
N LEU A 44 -2.19 0.82 -4.27
CA LEU A 44 -1.23 0.08 -5.10
C LEU A 44 0.08 0.86 -5.13
N PHE A 45 1.14 0.20 -4.70
CA PHE A 45 2.50 0.73 -4.66
C PHE A 45 3.35 -0.05 -5.67
N THR A 46 3.75 0.63 -6.74
CA THR A 46 4.77 0.11 -7.65
C THR A 46 6.13 0.50 -7.08
N VAL A 47 6.85 -0.47 -6.54
CA VAL A 47 8.12 -0.24 -5.84
C VAL A 47 9.18 0.24 -6.82
N THR A 48 9.86 1.31 -6.45
CA THR A 48 11.00 1.84 -7.22
C THR A 48 12.29 1.46 -6.53
N GLU A 49 12.74 2.19 -5.52
CA GLU A 49 13.99 1.92 -4.79
C GLU A 49 13.86 2.38 -3.34
N ASN A 50 14.65 1.82 -2.41
CA ASN A 50 14.74 2.32 -1.03
C ASN A 50 13.37 2.49 -0.30
N GLN A 51 12.44 1.55 -0.50
CA GLN A 51 11.05 1.62 0.01
C GLN A 51 10.23 2.80 -0.55
N GLU A 52 10.71 3.44 -1.61
CA GLU A 52 9.94 4.36 -2.41
C GLU A 52 9.09 3.60 -3.42
N ALA A 53 7.96 4.19 -3.75
CA ALA A 53 7.02 3.63 -4.69
C ALA A 53 6.23 4.73 -5.39
N ARG A 54 5.71 4.40 -6.57
CA ARG A 54 4.62 5.16 -7.18
C ARG A 54 3.30 4.65 -6.60
N LEU A 55 2.59 5.53 -5.89
CA LEU A 55 1.27 5.24 -5.34
C LEU A 55 0.16 5.56 -6.35
N GLN A 56 -0.75 4.61 -6.50
CA GLN A 56 -2.07 4.76 -7.10
C GLN A 56 -3.16 4.30 -6.11
N CYS A 57 -4.32 4.95 -6.13
CA CYS A 57 -5.44 4.60 -5.26
C CYS A 57 -6.70 4.28 -6.10
N SER A 58 -7.56 3.39 -5.60
CA SER A 58 -8.88 3.15 -6.21
C SER A 58 -9.86 4.32 -6.09
N ARG A 59 -9.48 5.36 -5.33
CA ARG A 59 -10.27 6.55 -5.03
C ARG A 59 -9.67 7.76 -5.75
N SER A 60 -10.42 8.38 -6.64
CA SER A 60 -9.99 9.54 -7.43
C SER A 60 -9.80 10.82 -6.62
N ASP A 61 -10.41 10.91 -5.44
CA ASP A 61 -10.27 12.04 -4.51
C ASP A 61 -8.96 11.98 -3.68
N ARG A 62 -8.18 10.91 -3.81
CA ARG A 62 -6.93 10.72 -3.08
C ARG A 62 -5.72 11.08 -3.95
N PRO A 63 -4.70 11.73 -3.38
CA PRO A 63 -3.48 12.05 -4.13
C PRO A 63 -2.78 10.75 -4.57
N SER A 64 -2.19 10.80 -5.76
CA SER A 64 -1.33 9.77 -6.33
C SER A 64 0.04 10.37 -6.63
N GLY A 65 1.12 9.59 -6.59
CA GLY A 65 2.45 10.16 -6.72
C GLY A 65 3.56 9.32 -6.11
N SER A 66 4.77 9.86 -6.12
CA SER A 66 5.92 9.22 -5.48
C SER A 66 5.81 9.35 -3.97
N VAL A 67 5.96 8.22 -3.27
CA VAL A 67 5.86 8.11 -1.83
C VAL A 67 7.01 7.26 -1.29
N ARG A 68 7.35 7.44 -0.02
CA ARG A 68 8.16 6.49 0.75
C ARG A 68 7.29 5.77 1.77
N ILE A 69 7.34 4.45 1.75
CA ILE A 69 6.65 3.59 2.71
C ILE A 69 7.48 3.52 3.98
N SER A 70 6.89 3.74 5.15
CA SER A 70 7.61 3.76 6.42
C SER A 70 7.37 2.51 7.28
N GLY A 71 6.18 1.94 7.20
CA GLY A 71 5.78 0.81 8.05
C GLY A 71 4.35 0.97 8.53
N CYS A 72 4.06 0.44 9.72
CA CYS A 72 2.70 0.30 10.21
C CYS A 72 2.59 0.58 11.71
N GLY A 73 1.60 1.39 12.09
CA GLY A 73 1.22 1.64 13.48
C GLY A 73 0.21 0.63 14.00
N PHE A 74 0.26 0.32 15.30
CA PHE A 74 -0.68 -0.58 15.95
C PHE A 74 -1.98 0.16 16.33
N GLY A 75 -3.03 0.02 15.52
CA GLY A 75 -4.39 0.50 15.85
C GLY A 75 -4.46 1.95 16.34
N PHE A 76 -4.96 2.13 17.57
CA PHE A 76 -5.06 3.43 18.26
C PHE A 76 -3.86 3.77 19.16
N SER A 77 -2.83 2.91 19.21
CA SER A 77 -1.65 3.15 20.04
C SER A 77 -0.62 4.05 19.33
N HIS A 78 0.31 4.58 20.11
CA HIS A 78 1.49 5.28 19.59
C HIS A 78 2.60 4.33 19.13
N ALA A 79 2.42 3.01 19.28
CA ALA A 79 3.41 2.03 18.87
C ALA A 79 3.47 1.95 17.33
N PHE A 80 4.68 2.07 16.80
CA PHE A 80 4.96 2.04 15.38
C PHE A 80 6.03 1.01 15.07
N LYS A 81 5.78 0.14 14.09
CA LYS A 81 6.73 -0.87 13.62
C LYS A 81 7.30 -0.40 12.27
N PRO A 82 8.49 0.22 12.24
CA PRO A 82 9.12 0.65 10.99
C PRO A 82 9.47 -0.58 10.15
N GLY A 83 9.38 -0.46 8.81
CA GLY A 83 9.79 -1.54 7.92
C GLY A 83 8.83 -2.73 7.84
N HIS A 84 7.70 -2.71 8.54
CA HIS A 84 6.74 -3.82 8.57
C HIS A 84 5.31 -3.32 8.39
N LEU A 85 4.49 -4.13 7.73
CA LEU A 85 3.05 -3.96 7.56
C LEU A 85 2.33 -5.15 8.18
N PHE A 86 1.16 -4.96 8.78
CA PHE A 86 0.38 -6.06 9.34
C PHE A 86 -1.11 -5.74 9.31
N CYS A 87 -1.94 -6.77 9.19
CA CYS A 87 -3.39 -6.63 9.20
C CYS A 87 -3.86 -6.09 10.57
N GLY A 88 -4.88 -5.24 10.56
CA GLY A 88 -5.37 -4.50 11.74
C GLY A 88 -4.58 -3.22 12.04
N GLY A 89 -3.31 -3.15 11.65
CA GLY A 89 -2.49 -1.94 11.76
C GLY A 89 -2.83 -0.86 10.74
N ARG A 90 -2.26 0.33 10.90
CA ARG A 90 -2.45 1.48 9.99
C ARG A 90 -1.14 1.79 9.29
N MET A 91 -1.11 1.64 7.97
CA MET A 91 0.08 1.93 7.17
C MET A 91 0.42 3.41 7.23
N GLU A 92 1.70 3.71 7.30
CA GLU A 92 2.24 5.06 7.19
C GLU A 92 3.14 5.18 5.95
N PHE A 93 2.89 6.23 5.16
CA PHE A 93 3.72 6.58 4.00
C PHE A 93 3.78 8.11 3.85
N THR A 94 4.83 8.59 3.18
CA THR A 94 5.10 10.02 3.02
C THR A 94 5.21 10.38 1.55
N PHE A 95 4.46 11.37 1.08
CA PHE A 95 4.62 11.90 -0.28
C PHE A 95 5.93 12.68 -0.42
N LEU A 96 6.59 12.47 -1.56
CA LEU A 96 7.87 13.09 -1.91
C LEU A 96 7.69 14.27 -2.89
N GLN A 97 6.57 14.99 -2.82
CA GLN A 97 6.25 16.09 -3.75
C GLN A 97 6.71 17.46 -3.23
N ASN A 98 7.13 18.32 -4.16
CA ASN A 98 7.27 19.78 -3.97
C ASN A 98 8.06 20.21 -2.72
N GLN A 99 9.12 19.47 -2.38
CA GLN A 99 9.96 19.70 -1.19
C GLN A 99 9.22 19.61 0.17
N LYS A 100 7.93 19.26 0.18
CA LYS A 100 7.11 19.13 1.39
C LYS A 100 6.78 17.67 1.65
N LEU A 101 7.50 17.08 2.58
CA LEU A 101 7.24 15.72 3.08
C LEU A 101 5.91 15.70 3.83
N THR A 102 4.87 15.18 3.19
CA THR A 102 3.54 15.06 3.82
C THR A 102 3.26 13.60 4.15
N ARG A 103 3.13 13.32 5.44
CA ARG A 103 2.88 11.98 5.98
C ARG A 103 1.39 11.68 6.04
N TYR A 104 1.03 10.47 5.65
CA TYR A 104 -0.33 9.96 5.67
C TYR A 104 -0.40 8.64 6.43
N ARG A 105 -1.53 8.43 7.11
CA ARG A 105 -1.90 7.16 7.71
C ARG A 105 -3.19 6.65 7.11
N THR A 106 -3.21 5.38 6.78
CA THR A 106 -4.42 4.73 6.28
C THR A 106 -5.41 4.46 7.41
N THR A 107 -6.60 3.96 7.08
CA THR A 107 -7.40 3.16 8.02
C THR A 107 -6.74 1.77 8.20
N SER A 108 -7.33 0.92 9.04
CA SER A 108 -6.77 -0.40 9.31
C SER A 108 -6.62 -1.23 8.03
N ILE A 109 -5.45 -1.83 7.87
CA ILE A 109 -5.11 -2.77 6.80
C ILE A 109 -5.97 -4.02 7.01
N ARG A 110 -6.65 -4.44 5.94
CA ARG A 110 -7.46 -5.65 5.87
C ARG A 110 -6.72 -6.78 5.16
N ALA A 111 -5.90 -6.45 4.17
CA ALA A 111 -5.08 -7.41 3.44
C ALA A 111 -3.80 -6.74 2.90
N ILE A 112 -2.75 -7.53 2.80
CA ILE A 112 -1.47 -7.16 2.19
C ILE A 112 -1.16 -8.20 1.12
N VAL A 113 -0.91 -7.73 -0.10
CA VAL A 113 -0.64 -8.59 -1.24
C VAL A 113 0.64 -8.11 -1.90
N HIS A 114 1.63 -9.00 -2.00
CA HIS A 114 2.89 -8.72 -2.66
C HIS A 114 2.99 -9.60 -3.91
N HIS A 115 3.21 -8.96 -5.05
CA HIS A 115 3.53 -9.64 -6.29
C HIS A 115 4.95 -9.30 -6.69
N GLN A 116 5.81 -10.31 -6.69
CA GLN A 116 7.19 -10.18 -7.16
C GLN A 116 7.19 -10.08 -8.68
N GLN A 117 7.91 -9.10 -9.22
CA GLN A 117 8.18 -9.09 -10.64
C GLN A 117 9.17 -10.23 -10.94
N LYS A 118 8.72 -11.27 -11.63
CA LYS A 118 9.63 -12.32 -12.14
C LYS A 118 10.59 -11.65 -13.13
N SER A 119 11.87 -11.57 -12.76
CA SER A 119 12.95 -11.32 -13.72
C SER A 119 13.12 -12.52 -14.64
#